data_AF-A0A918XSW1-F1
#
_entry.id   AF-A0A918XSW1-F1
#
_cell.length_a   1.000
_cell.length_b   1.000
_cell.length_c   1.000
_cell.angle_alpha   90.00
_cell.angle_beta   90.00
_cell.angle_gamma   90.00
#
_symmetry.space_group_name_H-M   'P 1'
#
loop_
_entity.id
_entity.type
_entity.pdbx_description
1 polymer ?
#
loop_
_entity_poly.entity_id
_entity_poly.type
_entity_poly.pdbx_seq_one_letter_code
_entity_poly.pdbx_strand_id
1 'polypeptide(L)'
;MAEHTVEWEFDHPPSAVWPLLADTARFNEAAGLPKHAVRREEQPDGSVRFFAEARIGLVDLAWEEIPVEWVSERWFRHERRFSRGPLARLTAVAELRPSATGTVCRYTMAAEPAGPFGRLLLAAGFLRRAERSLATLVDRVREHLAGRRPVAYAPPRPPLDAARRRRLERLVETVEASGNGHGLADRLAALIADGQDLDVEKIRPRALARRWGVPEREAVELCLQAVRDGLLESRWDVLCPRCRGAQLAATALDRLPTRAHCDSCNIGYDRDFARNVELSFRPAPGIRPLADGEFCLFGPMSTPHVAAQLRLEAGERRSVPAGLAPGPWRYRTLEPGGQADVTVDDAGMPAVIVGSEGVGAGPPSPGGTLNLENRDDRPRLVVVESRRWVEDALTAHRVTTLQAFRDLFAGEVLRPGDEVAIAQIALLFTDLSGSTALYERIGDAAAYHLVREHFAFLARTIRDNDGAIVKTIGDAVMAAFAEPADAVRAAVAVQAGVAEFNGRQDGEAIAIKMGVHAGHCIAVTLNDRLDYFGQMVNLAARLQGLARSGEVLLSESLADDPKVLEVLADVAPGSAETVAVRGVERPVAVLRLAGPFDRQEVGGRGTGKGTGHERQAAAGAVDR
;
A
#
# COMPACT_ATOMS: atom_id res chain seq x y z
N MET A 1 -12.37 0.12 43.14
CA MET A 1 -11.96 0.64 41.83
C MET A 1 -11.62 2.11 41.99
N ALA A 2 -10.46 2.55 41.52
CA ALA A 2 -10.10 3.97 41.47
C ALA A 2 -10.31 4.47 40.04
N GLU A 3 -10.92 5.65 39.88
CA GLU A 3 -11.24 6.23 38.59
C GLU A 3 -10.80 7.69 38.54
N HIS A 4 -10.34 8.13 37.37
CA HIS A 4 -9.92 9.50 37.12
C HIS A 4 -10.29 9.90 35.70
N THR A 5 -11.06 10.99 35.57
CA THR A 5 -11.49 11.55 34.29
C THR A 5 -10.95 12.96 34.14
N VAL A 6 -10.51 13.28 32.92
CA VAL A 6 -10.08 14.61 32.49
C VAL A 6 -10.75 14.94 31.15
N GLU A 7 -10.97 16.23 30.90
CA GLU A 7 -11.49 16.71 29.62
C GLU A 7 -10.47 17.67 28.98
N TRP A 8 -10.28 17.52 27.68
CA TRP A 8 -9.39 18.34 26.87
C TRP A 8 -10.15 18.91 25.69
N GLU A 9 -10.07 20.22 25.51
CA GLU A 9 -10.64 20.91 24.37
C GLU A 9 -9.61 21.10 23.24
N PHE A 10 -10.10 21.05 22.01
CA PHE A 10 -9.35 21.28 20.78
C PHE A 10 -10.18 22.13 19.81
N ASP A 11 -9.57 23.11 19.15
CA ASP A 11 -10.23 23.99 18.17
C ASP A 11 -10.37 23.34 16.77
N HIS A 12 -10.34 22.02 16.71
CA HIS A 12 -10.26 21.24 15.47
C HIS A 12 -11.34 20.15 15.47
N PRO A 13 -11.85 19.73 14.30
CA PRO A 13 -12.87 18.69 14.22
C PRO A 13 -12.34 17.32 14.66
N PRO A 14 -13.22 16.37 15.05
CA PRO A 14 -12.78 15.05 15.49
C PRO A 14 -11.91 14.31 14.48
N SER A 15 -12.16 14.49 13.18
CA SER A 15 -11.36 13.91 12.09
C SER A 15 -9.89 14.36 12.08
N ALA A 16 -9.58 15.55 12.59
CA ALA A 16 -8.21 16.04 12.73
C ALA A 16 -7.56 15.59 14.06
N VAL A 17 -8.36 15.48 15.13
CA VAL A 17 -7.87 15.12 16.47
C VAL A 17 -7.67 13.61 16.62
N TRP A 18 -8.59 12.81 16.06
CA TRP A 18 -8.63 11.36 16.20
C TRP A 18 -7.32 10.66 15.77
N PRO A 19 -6.73 10.93 14.60
CA PRO A 19 -5.51 10.25 14.17
C PRO A 19 -4.33 10.46 15.12
N LEU A 20 -4.37 11.52 15.94
CA LEU A 20 -3.31 11.85 16.89
C LEU A 20 -3.58 11.22 18.26
N LEU A 21 -4.80 11.34 18.79
CA LEU A 21 -5.14 10.79 20.12
C LEU A 21 -5.35 9.28 20.14
N ALA A 22 -5.83 8.70 19.03
CA ALA A 22 -6.05 7.27 18.91
C ALA A 22 -4.79 6.49 18.50
N ASP A 23 -3.67 7.19 18.24
CA ASP A 23 -2.35 6.56 18.00
C ASP A 23 -1.67 6.20 19.32
N THR A 24 -2.25 5.19 19.98
CA THR A 24 -1.78 4.67 21.26
C THR A 24 -0.35 4.10 21.16
N ALA A 25 0.07 3.63 19.98
CA ALA A 25 1.42 3.11 19.78
C ALA A 25 2.47 4.24 19.82
N ARG A 26 2.28 5.30 19.02
CA ARG A 26 3.16 6.49 19.07
C ARG A 26 3.08 7.21 20.40
N PHE A 27 1.90 7.23 21.01
CA PHE A 27 1.70 7.78 22.33
C PHE A 27 2.57 7.04 23.36
N ASN A 28 2.53 5.71 23.37
CA ASN A 28 3.31 4.89 24.29
C ASN A 28 4.83 5.03 24.06
N GLU A 29 5.27 5.11 22.80
CA GLU A 29 6.68 5.37 22.45
C GLU A 29 7.13 6.75 22.96
N ALA A 30 6.34 7.80 22.71
CA ALA A 30 6.64 9.17 23.16
C ALA A 30 6.59 9.33 24.69
N ALA A 31 5.83 8.48 25.37
CA ALA A 31 5.81 8.37 26.83
C ALA A 31 7.00 7.57 27.40
N GLY A 32 7.84 6.97 26.55
CA GLY A 32 9.00 6.17 26.95
C GLY A 32 8.65 4.81 27.55
N LEU A 33 7.46 4.28 27.23
CA LEU A 33 7.07 2.94 27.66
C LEU A 33 7.83 1.88 26.83
N PRO A 34 8.23 0.75 27.42
CA PRO A 34 8.94 -0.28 26.67
C PRO A 34 8.01 -1.01 25.69
N LYS A 35 8.57 -1.46 24.57
CA LYS A 35 7.95 -2.49 23.73
C LYS A 35 7.77 -3.77 24.56
N HIS A 36 6.71 -4.52 24.28
CA HIS A 36 6.42 -5.79 24.95
C HIS A 36 6.28 -6.92 23.92
N ALA A 37 6.62 -8.13 24.37
CA ALA A 37 6.38 -9.34 23.60
C ALA A 37 4.90 -9.75 23.74
N VAL A 38 4.30 -10.19 22.63
CA VAL A 38 2.90 -10.64 22.59
C VAL A 38 2.87 -12.13 22.31
N ARG A 39 2.22 -12.89 23.20
CA ARG A 39 1.90 -14.31 23.03
C ARG A 39 0.42 -14.46 22.68
N ARG A 40 0.11 -15.31 21.71
CA ARG A 40 -1.25 -15.60 21.22
C ARG A 40 -1.64 -17.02 21.62
N GLU A 41 -2.88 -17.22 22.02
CA GLU A 41 -3.40 -18.51 22.46
C GLU A 41 -4.76 -18.79 21.83
N GLU A 42 -4.80 -19.78 20.93
CA GLU A 42 -6.04 -20.25 20.30
C GLU A 42 -6.95 -20.93 21.33
N GLN A 43 -8.23 -20.64 21.23
CA GLN A 43 -9.28 -21.22 22.06
C GLN A 43 -10.04 -22.30 21.29
N PRO A 44 -10.70 -23.26 21.96
CA PRO A 44 -11.45 -24.34 21.30
C PRO A 44 -12.55 -23.86 20.33
N ASP A 45 -13.06 -22.65 20.52
CA ASP A 45 -14.10 -22.03 19.67
C ASP A 45 -13.52 -21.23 18.49
N GLY A 46 -12.20 -21.35 18.27
CA GLY A 46 -11.42 -20.68 17.24
C GLY A 46 -11.00 -19.25 17.59
N SER A 47 -11.52 -18.66 18.68
CA SER A 47 -11.10 -17.32 19.11
C SER A 47 -9.66 -17.32 19.61
N VAL A 48 -9.04 -16.14 19.70
CA VAL A 48 -7.64 -15.99 20.09
C VAL A 48 -7.54 -15.04 21.26
N ARG A 49 -6.83 -15.45 22.31
CA ARG A 49 -6.51 -14.60 23.47
C ARG A 49 -5.09 -14.07 23.34
N PHE A 50 -4.89 -12.84 23.80
CA PHE A 50 -3.62 -12.13 23.66
C PHE A 50 -3.03 -11.87 25.04
N PHE A 51 -1.77 -12.24 25.23
CA PHE A 51 -1.04 -12.05 26.46
C PHE A 51 0.23 -11.26 26.20
N ALA A 52 0.59 -10.40 27.14
CA ALA A 52 1.79 -9.59 27.05
C ALA A 52 2.54 -9.58 28.37
N GLU A 53 3.87 -9.46 28.26
CA GLU A 53 4.78 -9.35 29.39
C GLU A 53 5.72 -8.17 29.18
N ALA A 54 5.97 -7.43 30.26
CA ALA A 54 6.89 -6.30 30.26
C ALA A 54 7.52 -6.12 31.62
N ARG A 55 8.70 -5.49 31.64
CA ARG A 55 9.36 -5.06 32.87
C ARG A 55 9.46 -3.55 32.90
N ILE A 56 8.92 -2.94 33.94
CA ILE A 56 9.03 -1.49 34.17
C ILE A 56 9.87 -1.28 35.44
N GLY A 57 11.13 -0.90 35.25
CA GLY A 57 12.10 -0.80 36.33
C GLY A 57 12.34 -2.16 37.01
N LEU A 58 11.92 -2.27 38.28
CA LEU A 58 12.05 -3.49 39.08
C LEU A 58 10.75 -4.31 39.15
N VAL A 59 9.70 -3.91 38.44
CA VAL A 59 8.38 -4.56 38.47
C VAL A 59 8.16 -5.33 37.18
N ASP A 60 7.95 -6.64 37.30
CA ASP A 60 7.52 -7.49 36.19
C ASP A 60 5.98 -7.48 36.11
N LEU A 61 5.47 -7.28 34.90
CA LEU A 61 4.06 -7.21 34.56
C LEU A 61 3.72 -8.31 33.58
N ALA A 62 2.57 -8.96 33.79
CA ALA A 62 1.98 -9.87 32.83
C ALA A 62 0.47 -9.63 32.80
N TRP A 63 -0.09 -9.52 31.60
CA TRP A 63 -1.51 -9.26 31.42
C TRP A 63 -2.08 -9.97 30.19
N GLU A 64 -3.39 -10.19 30.24
CA GLU A 64 -4.22 -10.41 29.08
C GLU A 64 -4.62 -9.06 28.50
N GLU A 65 -4.40 -8.90 27.20
CA GLU A 65 -4.79 -7.73 26.42
C GLU A 65 -6.16 -8.01 25.79
N ILE A 66 -7.17 -7.24 26.22
CA ILE A 66 -8.52 -7.36 25.66
C ILE A 66 -8.55 -6.58 24.34
N PRO A 67 -9.09 -7.15 23.24
CA PRO A 67 -9.20 -6.44 21.97
C PRO A 67 -9.82 -5.05 22.16
N VAL A 68 -9.12 -4.03 21.69
CA VAL A 68 -9.57 -2.64 21.82
C VAL A 68 -10.89 -2.48 21.09
N GLU A 69 -11.85 -1.80 21.70
CA GLU A 69 -13.11 -1.44 21.03
C GLU A 69 -13.07 0.01 20.60
N TRP A 70 -13.56 0.32 19.41
CA TRP A 70 -13.66 1.71 18.95
C TRP A 70 -14.70 1.93 17.87
N VAL A 71 -15.08 3.19 17.75
CA VAL A 71 -15.66 3.76 16.52
C VAL A 71 -14.85 5.00 16.18
N SER A 72 -14.34 5.04 14.95
CA SER A 72 -13.44 6.10 14.48
C SER A 72 -14.05 7.48 14.65
N GLU A 73 -13.23 8.43 15.08
CA GLU A 73 -13.61 9.81 15.39
C GLU A 73 -14.63 9.96 16.53
N ARG A 74 -14.97 8.88 17.24
CA ARG A 74 -15.96 8.89 18.33
C ARG A 74 -15.38 8.46 19.64
N TRP A 75 -14.85 7.25 19.75
CA TRP A 75 -14.29 6.76 21.01
C TRP A 75 -13.44 5.52 20.80
N PHE A 76 -12.52 5.27 21.73
CA PHE A 76 -11.89 3.96 21.89
C PHE A 76 -11.84 3.56 23.37
N ARG A 77 -11.84 2.26 23.63
CA ARG A 77 -11.70 1.65 24.96
C ARG A 77 -10.62 0.59 24.92
N HIS A 78 -9.63 0.75 25.79
CA HIS A 78 -8.55 -0.19 26.01
C HIS A 78 -8.68 -0.82 27.40
N GLU A 79 -8.53 -2.14 27.51
CA GLU A 79 -8.61 -2.85 28.79
C GLU A 79 -7.51 -3.90 28.91
N ARG A 80 -6.78 -3.85 30.02
CA ARG A 80 -5.76 -4.83 30.42
C ARG A 80 -6.17 -5.55 31.69
N ARG A 81 -6.06 -6.88 31.69
CA ARG A 81 -6.32 -7.73 32.86
C ARG A 81 -5.03 -8.39 33.31
N PHE A 82 -4.50 -7.93 34.44
CA PHE A 82 -3.18 -8.32 34.91
C PHE A 82 -3.25 -9.63 35.68
N SER A 83 -2.42 -10.59 35.27
CA SER A 83 -2.14 -11.82 36.02
C SER A 83 -0.95 -11.63 36.97
N ARG A 84 -0.06 -10.67 36.67
CA ARG A 84 1.08 -10.29 37.51
C ARG A 84 1.24 -8.77 37.52
N GLY A 85 1.43 -8.19 38.71
CA GLY A 85 1.69 -6.77 38.90
C GLY A 85 0.89 -6.18 40.06
N PRO A 86 0.99 -4.86 40.27
CA PRO A 86 0.28 -4.17 41.36
C PRO A 86 -1.21 -3.96 41.10
N LEU A 87 -1.63 -3.99 39.83
CA LEU A 87 -3.02 -3.82 39.39
C LEU A 87 -3.58 -5.18 38.99
N ALA A 88 -4.90 -5.35 39.11
CA ALA A 88 -5.66 -6.46 38.56
C ALA A 88 -6.31 -6.08 37.22
N ARG A 89 -6.72 -4.81 37.08
CA ARG A 89 -7.33 -4.26 35.86
C ARG A 89 -6.88 -2.82 35.64
N LEU A 90 -6.68 -2.45 34.39
CA LEU A 90 -6.53 -1.06 33.95
C LEU A 90 -7.37 -0.85 32.69
N THR A 91 -8.19 0.20 32.69
CA THR A 91 -9.03 0.59 31.56
C THR A 91 -8.76 2.04 31.22
N ALA A 92 -8.67 2.34 29.93
CA ALA A 92 -8.58 3.70 29.40
C ALA A 92 -9.65 3.89 28.33
N VAL A 93 -10.43 4.96 28.43
CA VAL A 93 -11.48 5.31 27.48
C VAL A 93 -11.27 6.75 27.04
N ALA A 94 -11.19 6.97 25.73
CA ALA A 94 -11.23 8.30 25.15
C ALA A 94 -12.53 8.46 24.37
N GLU A 95 -13.29 9.51 24.65
CA GLU A 95 -14.50 9.88 23.91
C GLU A 95 -14.31 11.26 23.28
N LEU A 96 -14.51 11.38 21.98
CA LEU A 96 -14.46 12.62 21.21
C LEU A 96 -15.89 13.04 20.87
N ARG A 97 -16.24 14.27 21.25
CA ARG A 97 -17.54 14.87 20.95
C ARG A 97 -17.31 16.18 20.19
N PRO A 98 -17.98 16.39 19.04
CA PRO A 98 -17.98 17.69 18.41
C PRO A 98 -18.48 18.77 19.38
N SER A 99 -17.85 19.94 19.36
CA SER A 99 -18.27 21.14 20.09
C SER A 99 -18.50 22.30 19.12
N ALA A 100 -18.97 23.44 19.62
CA ALA A 100 -19.22 24.62 18.78
C ALA A 100 -17.95 25.14 18.08
N THR A 101 -16.79 24.96 18.70
CA THR A 101 -15.49 25.47 18.23
C THR A 101 -14.53 24.37 17.79
N GLY A 102 -14.88 23.08 17.95
CA GLY A 102 -14.01 21.97 17.56
C GLY A 102 -14.41 20.64 18.21
N THR A 103 -13.58 20.15 19.13
CA THR A 103 -13.74 18.83 19.78
C THR A 103 -13.48 18.90 21.28
N VAL A 104 -14.34 18.24 22.06
CA VAL A 104 -14.06 17.90 23.46
C VAL A 104 -13.67 16.43 23.52
N CYS A 105 -12.48 16.14 24.02
CA CYS A 105 -12.03 14.80 24.34
C CYS A 105 -12.17 14.55 25.84
N ARG A 106 -13.03 13.61 26.23
CA ARG A 106 -13.13 13.10 27.60
C ARG A 106 -12.28 11.84 27.72
N TYR A 107 -11.30 11.86 28.60
CA TYR A 107 -10.40 10.73 28.83
C TYR A 107 -10.56 10.20 30.25
N THR A 108 -10.95 8.92 30.37
CA THR A 108 -11.19 8.26 31.65
C THR A 108 -10.24 7.10 31.83
N MET A 109 -9.52 7.09 32.95
CA MET A 109 -8.70 5.95 33.40
C MET A 109 -9.32 5.33 34.64
N ALA A 110 -9.51 4.02 34.63
CA ALA A 110 -9.97 3.25 35.78
C ALA A 110 -8.97 2.13 36.09
N ALA A 111 -8.69 1.91 37.37
CA ALA A 111 -7.79 0.86 37.82
C ALA A 111 -8.33 0.11 39.03
N GLU A 112 -8.12 -1.20 39.03
CA GLU A 112 -8.43 -2.09 40.16
C GLU A 112 -7.13 -2.63 40.74
N PRO A 113 -6.92 -2.55 42.06
CA PRO A 113 -5.70 -3.06 42.69
C PRO A 113 -5.74 -4.59 42.82
N ALA A 114 -4.60 -5.27 42.58
CA ALA A 114 -4.47 -6.72 42.82
C ALA A 114 -4.26 -7.07 44.31
N GLY A 115 -3.85 -6.10 45.14
CA GLY A 115 -3.55 -6.33 46.55
C GLY A 115 -3.22 -5.06 47.33
N PRO A 116 -2.66 -5.19 48.55
CA PRO A 116 -2.34 -4.04 49.42
C PRO A 116 -1.38 -3.03 48.79
N PHE A 117 -0.33 -3.50 48.11
CA PHE A 117 0.62 -2.62 47.40
C PHE A 117 -0.06 -1.85 46.27
N GLY A 118 -0.94 -2.49 45.50
CA GLY A 118 -1.76 -1.83 44.50
C GLY A 118 -2.68 -0.75 45.08
N ARG A 119 -3.31 -1.02 46.23
CA ARG A 119 -4.13 -0.04 46.95
C ARG A 119 -3.30 1.18 47.36
N LEU A 120 -2.10 0.98 47.88
CA LEU A 120 -1.17 2.05 48.24
C LEU A 120 -0.75 2.86 47.00
N LEU A 121 -0.40 2.19 45.90
CA LEU A 121 -0.02 2.83 44.64
C LEU A 121 -1.14 3.75 44.11
N LEU A 122 -2.38 3.28 44.12
CA LEU A 122 -3.55 4.06 43.69
C LEU A 122 -3.83 5.23 44.65
N ALA A 123 -3.77 5.00 45.97
CA ALA A 123 -3.94 6.04 46.98
C ALA A 123 -2.86 7.13 46.88
N ALA A 124 -1.63 6.75 46.52
CA ALA A 124 -0.51 7.66 46.27
C ALA A 124 -0.65 8.50 44.97
N GLY A 125 -1.77 8.36 44.25
CA GLY A 125 -2.09 9.20 43.10
C GLY A 125 -1.51 8.72 41.77
N PHE A 126 -1.33 7.41 41.59
CA PHE A 126 -0.87 6.82 40.32
C PHE A 126 -1.63 7.36 39.09
N LEU A 127 -2.97 7.37 39.11
CA LEU A 127 -3.79 7.86 37.99
C LEU A 127 -3.58 9.36 37.72
N ARG A 128 -3.43 10.18 38.77
CA ARG A 128 -3.13 11.62 38.63
C ARG A 128 -1.72 11.88 38.10
N ARG A 129 -0.77 10.97 38.31
CA ARG A 129 0.57 11.07 37.72
C ARG A 129 0.55 10.67 36.25
N ALA A 130 -0.21 9.63 35.91
CA ALA A 130 -0.43 9.22 34.53
C ALA A 130 -1.11 10.35 33.72
N GLU A 131 -2.14 11.00 34.30
CA GLU A 131 -2.83 12.13 33.65
C GLU A 131 -1.89 13.31 33.38
N ARG A 132 -1.03 13.71 34.31
CA ARG A 132 -0.02 14.77 34.04
C ARG A 132 0.91 14.43 32.87
N SER A 133 1.29 13.16 32.74
CA SER A 133 2.08 12.70 31.59
C SER A 133 1.28 12.77 30.29
N LEU A 134 0.00 12.37 30.32
CA LEU A 134 -0.93 12.48 29.20
C LEU A 134 -1.15 13.94 28.78
N ALA A 135 -1.40 14.84 29.72
CA ALA A 135 -1.63 16.27 29.48
C ALA A 135 -0.46 16.91 28.72
N THR A 136 0.78 16.57 29.10
CA THR A 136 1.98 17.06 28.41
C THR A 136 2.01 16.62 26.94
N LEU A 137 1.55 15.40 26.63
CA LEU A 137 1.49 14.90 25.25
C LEU A 137 0.33 15.51 24.48
N VAL A 138 -0.81 15.72 25.12
CA VAL A 138 -1.98 16.42 24.56
C VAL A 138 -1.65 17.87 24.19
N ASP A 139 -0.86 18.57 24.99
CA ASP A 139 -0.41 19.93 24.65
C ASP A 139 0.45 19.95 23.38
N ARG A 140 1.27 18.92 23.16
CA ARG A 140 2.03 18.78 21.90
C ARG A 140 1.12 18.52 20.70
N VAL A 141 0.06 17.73 20.89
CA VAL A 141 -0.98 17.52 19.87
C VAL A 141 -1.64 18.86 19.53
N ARG A 142 -1.98 19.68 20.52
CA ARG A 142 -2.54 21.03 20.30
C ARG A 142 -1.58 21.95 19.54
N GLU A 143 -0.30 21.97 19.91
CA GLU A 143 0.72 22.75 19.19
C GLU A 143 0.86 22.31 17.73
N HIS A 144 0.83 21.01 17.47
CA HIS A 144 0.91 20.47 16.12
C HIS A 144 -0.30 20.83 15.27
N LEU A 145 -1.51 20.63 15.81
CA LEU A 145 -2.76 21.01 15.14
C LEU A 145 -2.78 22.52 14.84
N ALA A 146 -2.28 23.36 15.76
CA ALA A 146 -2.15 24.79 15.55
C ALA A 146 -0.98 25.21 14.62
N GLY A 147 -0.28 24.27 13.98
CA GLY A 147 0.84 24.53 13.08
C GLY A 147 2.10 25.07 13.76
N ARG A 148 2.15 25.11 15.10
CA ARG A 148 3.33 25.56 15.87
C ARG A 148 4.41 24.48 15.97
N ARG A 149 4.08 23.24 15.61
CA ARG A 149 5.00 22.10 15.63
C ARG A 149 4.80 21.21 14.40
N PRO A 150 5.88 20.76 13.74
CA PRO A 150 5.77 19.93 12.54
C PRO A 150 5.26 18.51 12.81
N VAL A 151 5.41 17.99 14.03
CA VAL A 151 4.95 16.65 14.45
C VAL A 151 4.29 16.71 15.82
N ALA A 152 3.20 15.96 16.01
CA ALA A 152 2.49 15.88 17.30
C ALA A 152 3.33 15.21 18.38
N TYR A 153 3.96 14.09 18.05
CA TYR A 153 4.84 13.36 18.94
C TYR A 153 6.25 13.46 18.41
N ALA A 154 7.11 14.18 19.12
CA ALA A 154 8.53 14.19 18.78
C ALA A 154 9.13 12.82 19.16
N PRO A 155 9.80 12.13 18.23
CA PRO A 155 10.48 10.89 18.53
C PRO A 155 11.52 11.10 19.64
N PRO A 156 11.70 10.14 20.55
CA PRO A 156 12.98 10.01 21.24
C PRO A 156 14.04 9.89 20.15
N ARG A 157 15.01 10.82 20.08
CA ARG A 157 16.02 10.78 19.01
C ARG A 157 16.76 9.45 19.07
N PRO A 158 16.73 8.62 18.02
CA PRO A 158 17.53 7.41 17.99
C PRO A 158 19.01 7.83 18.08
N PRO A 159 19.83 7.15 18.88
CA PRO A 159 21.24 7.50 19.03
C PRO A 159 22.01 7.03 17.78
N LEU A 160 21.86 7.74 16.66
CA LEU A 160 22.77 7.60 15.53
C LEU A 160 24.10 8.24 15.91
N ASP A 161 25.10 7.39 16.12
CA ASP A 161 26.48 7.83 16.32
C ASP A 161 27.03 8.54 15.07
N ALA A 162 28.16 9.25 15.24
CA ALA A 162 28.74 10.04 14.16
C ALA A 162 29.20 9.18 12.96
N ALA A 163 29.54 7.90 13.17
CA ALA A 163 29.96 7.01 12.09
C ALA A 163 28.76 6.61 11.22
N ARG A 164 27.62 6.28 11.84
CA ARG A 164 26.36 5.99 11.15
C ARG A 164 25.85 7.20 10.36
N ARG A 165 25.94 8.41 10.92
CA ARG A 165 25.56 9.64 10.18
C ARG A 165 26.41 9.87 8.93
N ARG A 166 27.74 9.78 9.04
CA ARG A 166 28.62 9.87 7.86
C ARG A 166 28.36 8.77 6.84
N ARG A 167 27.95 7.58 7.29
CA ARG A 167 27.55 6.49 6.38
C ARG A 167 26.24 6.83 5.66
N LEU A 168 25.25 7.35 6.38
CA LEU A 168 23.98 7.81 5.82
C LEU A 168 24.20 8.88 4.75
N GLU A 169 24.97 9.93 5.06
CA GLU A 169 25.29 11.03 4.13
C GLU A 169 25.93 10.52 2.82
N ARG A 170 26.92 9.63 2.90
CA ARG A 170 27.55 9.04 1.69
C ARG A 170 26.60 8.18 0.86
N LEU A 171 25.69 7.46 1.50
CA LEU A 171 24.71 6.64 0.80
C LEU A 171 23.68 7.49 0.09
N VAL A 172 23.28 8.64 0.67
CA VAL A 172 22.42 9.62 0.00
C VAL A 172 23.04 10.09 -1.31
N GLU A 173 24.32 10.50 -1.29
CA GLU A 173 25.03 10.91 -2.51
C GLU A 173 25.07 9.80 -3.57
N THR A 174 25.25 8.55 -3.13
CA THR A 174 25.29 7.37 -4.02
C THR A 174 23.92 7.10 -4.66
N VAL A 175 22.85 7.16 -3.87
CA VAL A 175 21.47 6.94 -4.34
C VAL A 175 21.06 8.03 -5.33
N GLU A 176 21.37 9.29 -5.07
CA GLU A 176 21.06 10.38 -6.00
C GLU A 176 21.84 10.27 -7.32
N ALA A 177 23.11 9.87 -7.25
CA ALA A 177 23.94 9.69 -8.44
C ALA A 177 23.46 8.57 -9.36
N SER A 178 22.58 7.66 -8.92
CA SER A 178 22.09 6.54 -9.74
C SER A 178 21.04 6.93 -10.77
N GLY A 179 20.39 8.09 -10.60
CA GLY A 179 19.21 8.51 -11.38
C GLY A 179 17.88 7.99 -10.85
N ASN A 180 17.87 7.10 -9.85
CA ASN A 180 16.66 6.62 -9.17
C ASN A 180 16.42 7.32 -7.82
N GLY A 181 17.27 8.29 -7.43
CA GLY A 181 17.10 9.07 -6.21
C GLY A 181 16.01 10.14 -6.30
N HIS A 182 15.75 10.66 -7.51
CA HIS A 182 14.70 11.64 -7.81
C HIS A 182 14.73 12.92 -6.96
N GLY A 183 15.88 13.26 -6.34
CA GLY A 183 15.98 14.37 -5.40
C GLY A 183 15.26 14.12 -4.06
N LEU A 184 14.97 12.86 -3.74
CA LEU A 184 14.21 12.44 -2.57
C LEU A 184 15.06 11.71 -1.52
N ALA A 185 16.31 11.38 -1.80
CA ALA A 185 17.16 10.61 -0.89
C ALA A 185 17.43 11.35 0.43
N ASP A 186 17.59 12.67 0.40
CA ASP A 186 17.70 13.48 1.63
C ASP A 186 16.44 13.38 2.50
N ARG A 187 15.25 13.36 1.88
CA ARG A 187 13.97 13.21 2.62
C ARG A 187 13.87 11.83 3.27
N LEU A 188 14.29 10.79 2.54
CA LEU A 188 14.36 9.43 3.08
C LEU A 188 15.39 9.35 4.22
N ALA A 189 16.55 9.96 4.08
CA ALA A 189 17.57 9.98 5.12
C ALA A 189 17.10 10.72 6.38
N ALA A 190 16.42 11.86 6.25
CA ALA A 190 15.81 12.56 7.37
C ALA A 190 14.75 11.69 8.07
N LEU A 191 13.91 10.97 7.32
CA LEU A 191 12.96 10.02 7.90
C LEU A 191 13.67 8.90 8.69
N ILE A 192 14.74 8.34 8.13
CA ILE A 192 15.54 7.28 8.79
C ILE A 192 16.24 7.82 10.05
N ALA A 193 16.78 9.03 9.99
CA ALA A 193 17.56 9.61 11.08
C ALA A 193 16.68 10.11 12.23
N ASP A 194 15.57 10.77 11.90
CA ASP A 194 14.77 11.53 12.85
C ASP A 194 13.37 10.97 13.07
N GLY A 195 12.91 9.98 12.30
CA GLY A 195 11.56 9.40 12.45
C GLY A 195 11.42 8.51 13.71
N GLN A 196 10.19 8.29 14.16
CA GLN A 196 9.89 7.29 15.20
C GLN A 196 10.18 5.87 14.69
N ASP A 197 10.38 4.90 15.58
CA ASP A 197 10.59 3.51 15.14
C ASP A 197 9.42 3.03 14.29
N LEU A 198 8.19 3.40 14.66
CA LEU A 198 6.97 3.07 13.91
C LEU A 198 6.92 3.68 12.49
N ASP A 199 7.63 4.78 12.23
CA ASP A 199 7.70 5.39 10.89
C ASP A 199 8.59 4.59 9.93
N VAL A 200 9.57 3.86 10.47
CA VAL A 200 10.65 3.24 9.68
C VAL A 200 10.70 1.72 9.81
N GLU A 201 9.97 1.14 10.76
CA GLU A 201 9.83 -0.31 10.93
C GLU A 201 9.19 -0.98 9.71
N LYS A 202 8.24 -0.29 9.07
CA LYS A 202 7.61 -0.71 7.83
C LYS A 202 7.36 0.49 6.90
N ILE A 203 8.37 0.83 6.11
CA ILE A 203 8.30 1.85 5.07
C ILE A 203 7.53 1.30 3.87
N ARG A 204 6.39 1.92 3.56
CA ARG A 204 5.60 1.67 2.36
C ARG A 204 5.80 2.81 1.37
N PRO A 205 6.41 2.58 0.19
CA PRO A 205 6.74 3.66 -0.74
C PRO A 205 5.50 4.38 -1.28
N ARG A 206 4.36 3.69 -1.43
CA ARG A 206 3.10 4.32 -1.88
C ARG A 206 2.53 5.28 -0.84
N ALA A 207 2.60 4.90 0.44
CA ALA A 207 2.25 5.79 1.55
C ALA A 207 3.22 6.98 1.64
N LEU A 208 4.53 6.76 1.41
CA LEU A 208 5.51 7.84 1.34
C LEU A 208 5.23 8.79 0.18
N ALA A 209 4.94 8.27 -1.02
CA ALA A 209 4.61 9.08 -2.19
C ALA A 209 3.43 10.03 -1.90
N ARG A 210 2.35 9.48 -1.31
CA ARG A 210 1.18 10.25 -0.90
C ARG A 210 1.53 11.31 0.15
N ARG A 211 2.35 10.95 1.16
CA ARG A 211 2.79 11.86 2.24
C ARG A 211 3.69 12.99 1.71
N TRP A 212 4.54 12.71 0.74
CA TRP A 212 5.48 13.68 0.17
C TRP A 212 4.91 14.46 -1.02
N GLY A 213 3.75 14.05 -1.56
CA GLY A 213 3.13 14.67 -2.72
C GLY A 213 3.92 14.45 -4.01
N VAL A 214 4.55 13.28 -4.16
CA VAL A 214 5.41 12.93 -5.31
C VAL A 214 4.80 11.76 -6.10
N PRO A 215 5.19 11.55 -7.37
CA PRO A 215 4.77 10.38 -8.14
C PRO A 215 5.10 9.06 -7.43
N GLU A 216 4.17 8.11 -7.52
CA GLU A 216 4.32 6.81 -6.85
C GLU A 216 5.57 6.05 -7.31
N ARG A 217 5.83 6.05 -8.63
CA ARG A 217 7.00 5.40 -9.23
C ARG A 217 8.30 5.91 -8.62
N GLU A 218 8.47 7.22 -8.47
CA GLU A 218 9.69 7.82 -7.94
C GLU A 218 9.98 7.37 -6.51
N ALA A 219 8.96 7.29 -5.65
CA ALA A 219 9.13 6.78 -4.29
C ALA A 219 9.46 5.28 -4.25
N VAL A 220 8.92 4.48 -5.17
CA VAL A 220 9.25 3.06 -5.28
C VAL A 220 10.69 2.88 -5.76
N GLU A 221 11.09 3.57 -6.83
CA GLU A 221 12.45 3.52 -7.40
C GLU A 221 13.50 3.99 -6.40
N LEU A 222 13.22 5.06 -5.64
CA LEU A 222 14.05 5.51 -4.54
C LEU A 222 14.28 4.39 -3.52
N CYS A 223 13.21 3.74 -3.06
CA CYS A 223 13.32 2.66 -2.08
C CYS A 223 14.08 1.45 -2.62
N LEU A 224 13.86 1.09 -3.88
CA LEU A 224 14.57 -0.01 -4.55
C LEU A 224 16.08 0.30 -4.67
N GLN A 225 16.43 1.52 -5.09
CA GLN A 225 17.82 1.97 -5.15
C GLN A 225 18.45 2.01 -3.76
N ALA A 226 17.74 2.52 -2.76
CA ALA A 226 18.22 2.56 -1.38
C ALA A 226 18.48 1.16 -0.80
N VAL A 227 17.74 0.13 -1.23
CA VAL A 227 18.08 -1.27 -0.90
C VAL A 227 19.36 -1.71 -1.61
N ARG A 228 19.48 -1.43 -2.92
CA ARG A 228 20.67 -1.79 -3.71
C ARG A 228 21.97 -1.22 -3.10
N ASP A 229 21.91 0.01 -2.59
CA ASP A 229 23.07 0.70 -2.02
C ASP A 229 23.26 0.43 -0.52
N GLY A 230 22.34 -0.33 0.11
CA GLY A 230 22.45 -0.75 1.52
C GLY A 230 22.04 0.31 2.54
N LEU A 231 21.22 1.29 2.13
CA LEU A 231 20.53 2.22 3.02
C LEU A 231 19.30 1.57 3.66
N LEU A 232 18.55 0.81 2.87
CA LEU A 232 17.37 0.04 3.30
C LEU A 232 17.62 -1.47 3.15
N GLU A 233 16.76 -2.26 3.78
CA GLU A 233 16.56 -3.69 3.49
C GLU A 233 15.15 -3.90 2.96
N SER A 234 14.99 -4.82 2.02
CA SER A 234 13.70 -5.31 1.54
C SER A 234 13.09 -6.31 2.52
N ARG A 235 11.76 -6.30 2.62
CA ARG A 235 10.97 -7.25 3.37
C ARG A 235 9.73 -7.64 2.57
N TRP A 236 9.69 -8.90 2.16
CA TRP A 236 8.52 -9.51 1.52
C TRP A 236 7.60 -10.08 2.58
N ASP A 237 6.46 -9.44 2.81
CA ASP A 237 5.44 -9.88 3.76
C ASP A 237 4.36 -10.72 3.06
N VAL A 238 4.03 -11.86 3.66
CA VAL A 238 2.82 -12.64 3.32
C VAL A 238 1.72 -12.25 4.29
N LEU A 239 0.73 -11.54 3.75
CA LEU A 239 -0.33 -10.88 4.51
C LEU A 239 -1.55 -11.79 4.64
N CYS A 240 -2.15 -11.84 5.83
CA CYS A 240 -3.42 -12.54 6.00
C CYS A 240 -4.52 -11.94 5.11
N PRO A 241 -5.22 -12.69 4.25
CA PRO A 241 -6.27 -12.13 3.37
C PRO A 241 -7.47 -11.54 4.14
N ARG A 242 -7.55 -11.80 5.45
CA ARG A 242 -8.59 -11.34 6.37
C ARG A 242 -8.19 -10.09 7.15
N CYS A 243 -7.21 -10.19 8.07
CA CYS A 243 -6.78 -9.03 8.89
C CYS A 243 -5.58 -8.26 8.33
N ARG A 244 -4.91 -8.81 7.31
CA ARG A 244 -3.77 -8.18 6.62
C ARG A 244 -2.54 -7.92 7.48
N GLY A 245 -2.51 -8.45 8.70
CA GLY A 245 -1.28 -8.59 9.46
C GLY A 245 -0.28 -9.45 8.69
N ALA A 246 0.96 -8.99 8.61
CA ALA A 246 2.08 -9.78 8.10
C ALA A 246 2.35 -10.94 9.05
N GLN A 247 2.09 -12.17 8.61
CA GLN A 247 2.29 -13.37 9.43
C GLN A 247 3.67 -13.96 9.22
N LEU A 248 4.16 -13.89 7.98
CA LEU A 248 5.46 -14.38 7.57
C LEU A 248 6.15 -13.28 6.78
N ALA A 249 7.47 -13.23 6.90
CA ALA A 249 8.30 -12.33 6.13
C ALA A 249 9.55 -13.04 5.62
N ALA A 250 10.00 -12.64 4.44
CA ALA A 250 11.22 -13.12 3.81
C ALA A 250 12.03 -11.92 3.30
N THR A 251 13.35 -12.08 3.24
CA THR A 251 14.25 -11.04 2.68
C THR A 251 14.31 -11.08 1.15
N ALA A 252 13.96 -12.22 0.54
CA ALA A 252 14.01 -12.49 -0.90
C ALA A 252 12.85 -13.38 -1.36
N LEU A 253 12.48 -13.31 -2.64
CA LEU A 253 11.39 -14.10 -3.25
C LEU A 253 11.61 -15.61 -3.16
N ASP A 254 12.85 -16.10 -3.27
CA ASP A 254 13.19 -17.53 -3.16
C ASP A 254 13.07 -18.06 -1.71
N ARG A 255 12.94 -17.17 -0.73
CA ARG A 255 12.69 -17.51 0.68
C ARG A 255 11.22 -17.39 1.07
N LEU A 256 10.34 -16.96 0.17
CA LEU A 256 8.92 -16.85 0.46
C LEU A 256 8.28 -18.21 0.76
N PRO A 257 7.62 -18.39 1.92
CA PRO A 257 6.84 -19.59 2.21
C PRO A 257 5.71 -19.80 1.18
N THR A 258 5.42 -21.06 0.83
CA THR A 258 4.32 -21.39 -0.09
C THR A 258 2.94 -21.24 0.56
N ARG A 259 2.88 -21.54 1.86
CA ARG A 259 1.67 -21.43 2.70
C ARG A 259 1.94 -20.60 3.93
N ALA A 260 0.91 -19.91 4.39
CA ALA A 260 0.91 -19.17 5.63
C ALA A 260 -0.30 -19.54 6.48
N HIS A 261 -0.14 -19.46 7.80
CA HIS A 261 -1.22 -19.48 8.76
C HIS A 261 -1.25 -18.14 9.49
N CYS A 262 -2.44 -17.62 9.79
CA CYS A 262 -2.60 -16.40 10.58
C CYS A 262 -3.06 -16.74 11.98
N ASP A 263 -2.20 -16.59 12.98
CA ASP A 263 -2.52 -16.92 14.36
C ASP A 263 -3.66 -16.05 14.91
N SER A 264 -3.78 -14.80 14.44
CA SER A 264 -4.84 -13.89 14.88
C SER A 264 -6.20 -14.19 14.27
N CYS A 265 -6.24 -14.70 13.04
CA CYS A 265 -7.49 -15.00 12.32
C CYS A 265 -7.83 -16.49 12.30
N ASN A 266 -6.89 -17.33 12.71
CA ASN A 266 -6.91 -18.78 12.64
C ASN A 266 -7.34 -19.31 11.25
N ILE A 267 -6.62 -18.89 10.21
CA ILE A 267 -6.85 -19.36 8.83
C ILE A 267 -5.53 -19.71 8.13
N GLY A 268 -5.57 -20.76 7.30
CA GLY A 268 -4.51 -21.09 6.34
C GLY A 268 -4.80 -20.49 4.97
N TYR A 269 -3.76 -20.06 4.25
CA TYR A 269 -3.88 -19.49 2.92
C TYR A 269 -2.58 -19.62 2.12
N ASP A 270 -2.72 -19.67 0.79
CA ASP A 270 -1.61 -19.67 -0.15
C ASP A 270 -1.19 -18.24 -0.51
N ARG A 271 -0.02 -18.10 -1.13
CA ARG A 271 0.50 -16.83 -1.65
C ARG A 271 -0.09 -16.48 -3.02
N ASP A 272 -0.42 -15.20 -3.19
CA ASP A 272 -0.88 -14.58 -4.43
C ASP A 272 -0.24 -13.19 -4.55
N PHE A 273 0.54 -12.99 -5.61
CA PHE A 273 1.33 -11.79 -5.84
C PHE A 273 0.48 -10.52 -6.06
N ALA A 274 -0.75 -10.67 -6.50
CA ALA A 274 -1.68 -9.57 -6.67
C ALA A 274 -2.46 -9.25 -5.39
N ARG A 275 -2.70 -10.26 -4.56
CA ARG A 275 -3.57 -10.13 -3.39
C ARG A 275 -2.82 -9.94 -2.10
N ASN A 276 -1.86 -10.80 -1.75
CA ASN A 276 -1.39 -10.93 -0.37
C ASN A 276 0.12 -11.00 -0.16
N VAL A 277 0.93 -10.81 -1.21
CA VAL A 277 2.38 -10.60 -1.07
C VAL A 277 2.69 -9.12 -1.23
N GLU A 278 3.27 -8.51 -0.21
CA GLU A 278 3.63 -7.08 -0.16
C GLU A 278 5.15 -6.92 -0.02
N LEU A 279 5.75 -6.01 -0.79
CA LEU A 279 7.09 -5.53 -0.54
C LEU A 279 7.03 -4.28 0.33
N SER A 280 7.76 -4.30 1.44
CA SER A 280 8.03 -3.14 2.27
C SER A 280 9.51 -3.01 2.57
N PHE A 281 9.90 -1.89 3.17
CA PHE A 281 11.29 -1.57 3.43
C PHE A 281 11.49 -1.17 4.88
N ARG A 282 12.73 -1.27 5.35
CA ARG A 282 13.15 -0.74 6.66
C ARG A 282 14.62 -0.33 6.59
N PRO A 283 15.12 0.54 7.48
CA PRO A 283 16.53 0.86 7.54
C PRO A 283 17.38 -0.39 7.68
N ALA A 284 18.51 -0.44 6.98
CA ALA A 284 19.49 -1.48 7.23
C ALA A 284 20.01 -1.37 8.69
N PRO A 285 20.21 -2.47 9.44
CA PRO A 285 20.68 -2.44 10.82
C PRO A 285 22.02 -1.72 11.01
N GLY A 286 22.86 -1.74 9.97
CA GLY A 286 24.12 -0.99 9.92
C GLY A 286 23.94 0.53 9.83
N ILE A 287 22.75 1.01 9.48
CA ILE A 287 22.34 2.42 9.45
C ILE A 287 21.57 2.76 10.72
N ARG A 288 20.46 2.07 10.98
CA ARG A 288 19.63 2.25 12.18
C ARG A 288 19.13 0.90 12.68
N PRO A 289 19.57 0.43 13.86
CA PRO A 289 18.96 -0.74 14.50
C PRO A 289 17.58 -0.37 15.05
N LEU A 290 16.62 -1.29 14.93
CA LEU A 290 15.27 -1.16 15.48
C LEU A 290 15.06 -2.24 16.55
N ALA A 291 14.34 -1.89 17.62
CA ALA A 291 13.98 -2.85 18.66
C ALA A 291 12.74 -3.67 18.27
N ASP A 292 12.77 -4.97 18.56
CA ASP A 292 11.62 -5.86 18.36
C ASP A 292 10.51 -5.61 19.41
N GLY A 293 9.30 -6.06 19.08
CA GLY A 293 8.13 -5.99 19.95
C GLY A 293 7.13 -4.88 19.59
N GLU A 294 6.06 -4.80 20.37
CA GLU A 294 4.93 -3.90 20.07
C GLU A 294 4.73 -2.85 21.19
N PHE A 295 4.33 -1.64 20.82
CA PHE A 295 3.91 -0.61 21.79
C PHE A 295 2.43 -0.70 22.16
N CYS A 296 1.59 -1.13 21.22
CA CYS A 296 0.17 -1.35 21.44
C CYS A 296 -0.33 -2.42 20.45
N LEU A 297 -1.02 -3.41 20.99
CA LEU A 297 -1.68 -4.45 20.23
C LEU A 297 -3.13 -3.99 19.93
N PHE A 298 -3.51 -3.92 18.65
CA PHE A 298 -4.85 -3.50 18.19
C PHE A 298 -5.25 -2.04 18.49
N GLY A 299 -4.31 -1.09 18.54
CA GLY A 299 -4.66 0.32 18.59
C GLY A 299 -5.39 0.79 17.32
N PRO A 300 -6.34 1.74 17.39
CA PRO A 300 -7.07 2.20 16.21
C PRO A 300 -6.15 2.69 15.07
N MET A 301 -5.04 3.35 15.40
CA MET A 301 -4.07 3.80 14.39
C MET A 301 -3.00 2.77 14.03
N SER A 302 -2.95 1.63 14.73
CA SER A 302 -2.22 0.44 14.23
C SER A 302 -2.94 -0.20 13.05
N THR A 303 -4.26 -0.02 12.96
CA THR A 303 -5.12 -0.45 11.85
C THR A 303 -6.06 0.69 11.42
N PRO A 304 -5.54 1.79 10.85
CA PRO A 304 -6.32 3.03 10.60
C PRO A 304 -7.47 2.84 9.59
N HIS A 305 -7.49 1.70 8.91
CA HIS A 305 -8.51 1.31 7.96
C HIS A 305 -9.73 0.64 8.60
N VAL A 306 -9.60 0.15 9.83
CA VAL A 306 -10.70 -0.41 10.60
C VAL A 306 -11.44 0.77 11.24
N ALA A 307 -12.63 1.07 10.72
CA ALA A 307 -13.39 2.20 11.20
C ALA A 307 -14.15 1.89 12.49
N ALA A 308 -14.57 0.63 12.69
CA ALA A 308 -15.18 0.19 13.94
C ALA A 308 -14.76 -1.23 14.30
N GLN A 309 -14.50 -1.46 15.58
CA GLN A 309 -14.31 -2.78 16.18
C GLN A 309 -15.13 -2.83 17.48
N LEU A 310 -16.14 -3.69 17.53
CA LEU A 310 -17.16 -3.66 18.58
C LEU A 310 -17.54 -5.06 19.03
N ARG A 311 -17.59 -5.29 20.34
CA ARG A 311 -18.11 -6.53 20.91
C ARG A 311 -19.62 -6.45 21.02
N LEU A 312 -20.30 -7.44 20.45
CA LEU A 312 -21.73 -7.66 20.58
C LEU A 312 -21.98 -8.93 21.38
N GLU A 313 -22.83 -8.85 22.39
CA GLU A 313 -23.29 -10.03 23.13
C GLU A 313 -24.24 -10.87 22.27
N ALA A 314 -24.53 -12.11 22.69
CA ALA A 314 -25.43 -13.00 21.97
C ALA A 314 -26.84 -12.38 21.84
N GLY A 315 -27.40 -12.40 20.63
CA GLY A 315 -28.71 -11.79 20.34
C GLY A 315 -28.74 -10.25 20.37
N GLU A 316 -27.61 -9.58 20.59
CA GLU A 316 -27.58 -8.12 20.75
C GLU A 316 -27.83 -7.40 19.43
N ARG A 317 -28.66 -6.35 19.49
CA ARG A 317 -28.78 -5.32 18.45
C ARG A 317 -28.26 -4.01 19.00
N ARG A 318 -27.34 -3.37 18.28
CA ARG A 318 -26.72 -2.11 18.68
C ARG A 318 -26.67 -1.15 17.50
N SER A 319 -27.00 0.11 17.76
CA SER A 319 -26.80 1.20 16.80
C SER A 319 -25.76 2.16 17.38
N VAL A 320 -24.74 2.48 16.59
CA VAL A 320 -23.68 3.42 17.00
C VAL A 320 -23.56 4.56 15.99
N PRO A 321 -23.26 5.79 16.41
CA PRO A 321 -22.92 6.87 15.49
C PRO A 321 -21.62 6.53 14.73
N ALA A 322 -21.62 6.60 13.41
CA ALA A 322 -20.46 6.31 12.57
C ALA A 322 -20.46 7.19 11.30
N GLY A 323 -19.37 7.92 11.07
CA GLY A 323 -19.18 8.77 9.90
C GLY A 323 -18.35 8.07 8.82
N LEU A 324 -18.91 7.05 8.18
CA LEU A 324 -18.18 6.25 7.20
C LEU A 324 -18.33 6.84 5.80
N ALA A 325 -17.20 7.07 5.12
CA ALA A 325 -17.20 7.63 3.77
C ALA A 325 -17.72 6.61 2.72
N PRO A 326 -18.35 7.08 1.64
CA PRO A 326 -18.71 6.23 0.50
C PRO A 326 -17.50 5.51 -0.07
N GLY A 327 -17.71 4.26 -0.48
CA GLY A 327 -16.65 3.41 -1.05
C GLY A 327 -16.77 1.94 -0.69
N PRO A 328 -15.71 1.16 -0.95
CA PRO A 328 -15.68 -0.27 -0.67
C PRO A 328 -15.33 -0.54 0.79
N TRP A 329 -16.13 -1.38 1.45
CA TRP A 329 -16.00 -1.78 2.84
C TRP A 329 -16.05 -3.30 2.98
N ARG A 330 -15.57 -3.80 4.11
CA ARG A 330 -15.62 -5.21 4.50
C ARG A 330 -16.14 -5.35 5.92
N TYR A 331 -17.05 -6.30 6.08
CA TYR A 331 -17.48 -6.80 7.38
C TYR A 331 -16.81 -8.13 7.65
N ARG A 332 -16.31 -8.30 8.87
CA ARG A 332 -15.81 -9.57 9.39
C ARG A 332 -15.99 -9.61 10.90
N THR A 333 -15.75 -10.77 11.49
CA THR A 333 -15.50 -10.90 12.92
C THR A 333 -14.00 -11.03 13.18
N LEU A 334 -13.56 -10.81 14.41
CA LEU A 334 -12.19 -11.16 14.79
C LEU A 334 -12.05 -12.68 14.91
N GLU A 335 -13.05 -13.33 15.50
CA GLU A 335 -13.17 -14.79 15.57
C GLU A 335 -13.26 -15.40 14.16
N PRO A 336 -12.82 -16.64 13.93
CA PRO A 336 -12.91 -17.32 12.63
C PRO A 336 -14.33 -17.33 12.08
N GLY A 337 -14.43 -17.19 10.76
CA GLY A 337 -15.71 -17.15 10.05
C GLY A 337 -15.61 -16.39 8.72
N GLY A 338 -16.76 -16.25 8.06
CA GLY A 338 -16.88 -15.53 6.79
C GLY A 338 -16.57 -14.03 6.89
N GLN A 339 -16.61 -13.39 5.72
CA GLN A 339 -16.52 -11.94 5.54
C GLN A 339 -17.52 -11.53 4.46
N ALA A 340 -18.01 -10.29 4.51
CA ALA A 340 -18.87 -9.73 3.47
C ALA A 340 -18.26 -8.43 2.95
N ASP A 341 -18.12 -8.33 1.63
CA ASP A 341 -17.73 -7.10 0.97
C ASP A 341 -18.98 -6.32 0.57
N VAL A 342 -19.01 -5.04 0.89
CA VAL A 342 -20.12 -4.15 0.61
C VAL A 342 -19.62 -2.86 -0.02
N THR A 343 -20.47 -2.21 -0.80
CA THR A 343 -20.24 -0.86 -1.28
C THR A 343 -21.20 0.07 -0.55
N VAL A 344 -20.67 1.19 -0.08
CA VAL A 344 -21.45 2.25 0.57
C VAL A 344 -21.63 3.37 -0.41
N ASP A 345 -22.89 3.67 -0.69
CA ASP A 345 -23.35 4.74 -1.56
C ASP A 345 -24.22 5.73 -0.76
N ASP A 346 -24.97 6.57 -1.47
CA ASP A 346 -25.85 7.58 -0.87
C ASP A 346 -27.04 6.97 -0.11
N ALA A 347 -27.36 5.68 -0.30
CA ALA A 347 -28.42 4.99 0.45
C ALA A 347 -28.04 4.69 1.90
N GLY A 348 -26.77 4.89 2.26
CA GLY A 348 -26.25 4.67 3.60
C GLY A 348 -25.63 3.28 3.79
N MET A 349 -24.97 3.10 4.94
CA MET A 349 -24.19 1.90 5.24
C MET A 349 -25.09 0.68 5.45
N PRO A 350 -24.96 -0.43 4.71
CA PRO A 350 -25.69 -1.67 5.01
C PRO A 350 -25.45 -2.11 6.46
N ALA A 351 -26.50 -2.51 7.20
CA ALA A 351 -26.34 -3.01 8.57
C ALA A 351 -25.40 -4.24 8.60
N VAL A 352 -24.67 -4.43 9.69
CA VAL A 352 -23.83 -5.61 9.88
C VAL A 352 -24.63 -6.69 10.59
N ILE A 353 -24.81 -7.83 9.94
CA ILE A 353 -25.52 -8.98 10.52
C ILE A 353 -24.52 -10.11 10.72
N VAL A 354 -24.29 -10.50 11.97
CA VAL A 354 -23.49 -11.68 12.32
C VAL A 354 -24.43 -12.84 12.60
N GLY A 355 -24.12 -14.02 12.11
CA GLY A 355 -24.82 -15.26 12.42
C GLY A 355 -23.88 -16.46 12.42
N SER A 356 -24.43 -17.66 12.61
CA SER A 356 -23.66 -18.91 12.70
C SER A 356 -22.82 -19.20 11.45
N GLU A 357 -23.33 -18.84 10.26
CA GLU A 357 -22.68 -19.04 8.96
C GLU A 357 -21.65 -17.95 8.61
N GLY A 358 -21.54 -16.88 9.41
CA GLY A 358 -20.60 -15.78 9.17
C GLY A 358 -21.23 -14.40 9.32
N VAL A 359 -20.68 -13.42 8.59
CA VAL A 359 -21.16 -12.04 8.59
C VAL A 359 -21.72 -11.66 7.23
N GLY A 360 -22.75 -10.83 7.23
CA GLY A 360 -23.43 -10.35 6.03
C GLY A 360 -23.91 -8.91 6.15
N ALA A 361 -24.41 -8.39 5.03
CA ALA A 361 -25.08 -7.11 4.96
C ALA A 361 -26.59 -7.28 5.20
N GLY A 362 -27.15 -6.43 6.06
CA GLY A 362 -28.57 -6.26 6.28
C GLY A 362 -29.11 -5.00 5.59
N PRO A 363 -30.32 -4.56 5.96
CA PRO A 363 -30.92 -3.32 5.46
C PRO A 363 -30.00 -2.10 5.70
N PRO A 364 -30.05 -1.06 4.84
CA PRO A 364 -29.29 0.17 5.06
C PRO A 364 -29.54 0.78 6.44
N SER A 365 -28.46 1.17 7.10
CA SER A 365 -28.47 1.89 8.36
C SER A 365 -28.89 3.34 8.10
N PRO A 366 -29.61 3.98 9.04
CA PRO A 366 -29.87 5.41 8.97
C PRO A 366 -28.58 6.23 8.80
N GLY A 367 -28.69 7.38 8.14
CA GLY A 367 -27.55 8.25 7.86
C GLY A 367 -26.73 8.59 9.11
N GLY A 368 -25.41 8.42 9.03
CA GLY A 368 -24.48 8.70 10.14
C GLY A 368 -24.51 7.68 11.28
N THR A 369 -25.16 6.52 11.08
CA THR A 369 -25.17 5.41 12.04
C THR A 369 -24.73 4.10 11.40
N LEU A 370 -24.18 3.22 12.22
CA LEU A 370 -23.91 1.82 11.90
C LEU A 370 -24.81 0.95 12.77
N ASN A 371 -25.73 0.22 12.14
CA ASN A 371 -26.54 -0.79 12.81
C ASN A 371 -25.81 -2.13 12.78
N LEU A 372 -25.75 -2.79 13.94
CA LEU A 372 -25.17 -4.10 14.10
C LEU A 372 -26.15 -5.05 14.80
N GLU A 373 -26.19 -6.30 14.34
CA GLU A 373 -26.99 -7.37 14.95
C GLU A 373 -26.14 -8.63 15.05
N ASN A 374 -26.03 -9.18 16.26
CA ASN A 374 -25.47 -10.50 16.49
C ASN A 374 -26.61 -11.51 16.65
N ARG A 375 -26.87 -12.31 15.62
CA ARG A 375 -27.86 -13.39 15.62
C ARG A 375 -27.29 -14.73 16.10
N ASP A 376 -26.03 -14.75 16.51
CA ASP A 376 -25.39 -15.94 17.03
C ASP A 376 -25.71 -16.15 18.52
N ASP A 377 -25.44 -17.36 19.02
CA ASP A 377 -25.68 -17.74 20.42
C ASP A 377 -24.53 -17.37 21.37
N ARG A 378 -23.45 -16.81 20.81
CA ARG A 378 -22.27 -16.36 21.55
C ARG A 378 -21.90 -14.92 21.22
N PRO A 379 -21.15 -14.24 22.09
CA PRO A 379 -20.63 -12.92 21.78
C PRO A 379 -19.67 -12.94 20.59
N ARG A 380 -19.68 -11.86 19.81
CA ARG A 380 -18.85 -11.70 18.60
C ARG A 380 -18.19 -10.34 18.57
N LEU A 381 -16.92 -10.28 18.17
CA LEU A 381 -16.22 -9.03 17.93
C LEU A 381 -16.33 -8.66 16.45
N VAL A 382 -17.21 -7.72 16.13
CA VAL A 382 -17.43 -7.23 14.77
C VAL A 382 -16.35 -6.23 14.37
N VAL A 383 -15.87 -6.36 13.14
CA VAL A 383 -14.91 -5.44 12.52
C VAL A 383 -15.49 -4.92 11.20
N VAL A 384 -15.54 -3.59 11.10
CA VAL A 384 -15.92 -2.86 9.88
C VAL A 384 -14.72 -2.08 9.40
N GLU A 385 -14.22 -2.44 8.22
CA GLU A 385 -12.97 -1.89 7.69
C GLU A 385 -13.13 -1.41 6.25
N SER A 386 -12.51 -0.28 5.95
CA SER A 386 -12.40 0.18 4.57
C SER A 386 -11.61 -0.85 3.78
N ARG A 387 -11.85 -0.97 2.48
CA ARG A 387 -10.96 -1.73 1.59
C ARG A 387 -9.92 -0.86 0.88
N ARG A 388 -9.97 0.46 1.05
CA ARG A 388 -9.05 1.41 0.41
C ARG A 388 -7.63 1.33 0.95
N TRP A 389 -7.40 0.76 2.13
CA TRP A 389 -6.03 0.67 2.68
C TRP A 389 -5.08 -0.22 1.87
N VAL A 390 -5.62 -1.09 1.00
CA VAL A 390 -4.81 -1.82 0.00
C VAL A 390 -4.07 -0.85 -0.92
N GLU A 391 -4.57 0.38 -1.08
CA GLU A 391 -3.95 1.41 -1.92
C GLU A 391 -2.51 1.74 -1.50
N ASP A 392 -2.12 1.55 -0.24
CA ASP A 392 -0.75 1.84 0.19
C ASP A 392 0.19 0.63 0.07
N ALA A 393 -0.36 -0.56 -0.21
CA ALA A 393 0.44 -1.78 -0.35
C ALA A 393 1.14 -1.79 -1.72
N LEU A 394 2.46 -1.98 -1.70
CA LEU A 394 3.22 -2.32 -2.89
C LEU A 394 3.19 -3.84 -3.07
N THR A 395 2.16 -4.34 -3.75
CA THR A 395 1.99 -5.78 -3.99
C THR A 395 3.05 -6.31 -4.95
N ALA A 396 3.38 -7.60 -4.82
CA ALA A 396 4.45 -8.23 -5.59
C ALA A 396 4.25 -8.13 -7.11
N HIS A 397 3.02 -8.28 -7.61
CA HIS A 397 2.77 -8.10 -9.05
C HIS A 397 3.12 -6.68 -9.52
N ARG A 398 2.82 -5.64 -8.73
CA ARG A 398 3.12 -4.24 -9.11
C ARG A 398 4.61 -3.99 -9.18
N VAL A 399 5.36 -4.39 -8.16
CA VAL A 399 6.81 -4.13 -8.16
C VAL A 399 7.54 -4.99 -9.19
N THR A 400 7.14 -6.24 -9.40
CA THR A 400 7.79 -7.15 -10.36
C THR A 400 7.51 -6.79 -11.83
N THR A 401 6.52 -5.93 -12.10
CA THR A 401 6.28 -5.32 -13.41
C THR A 401 6.95 -3.96 -13.60
N LEU A 402 7.74 -3.46 -12.63
CA LEU A 402 8.52 -2.23 -12.80
C LEU A 402 9.88 -2.53 -13.41
N GLN A 403 10.29 -1.73 -14.40
CA GLN A 403 11.58 -1.92 -15.06
C GLN A 403 12.74 -1.77 -14.07
N ALA A 404 12.68 -0.78 -13.18
CA ALA A 404 13.69 -0.58 -12.14
C ALA A 404 13.88 -1.79 -11.23
N PHE A 405 12.80 -2.51 -10.87
CA PHE A 405 12.92 -3.74 -10.09
C PHE A 405 13.62 -4.83 -10.90
N ARG A 406 13.25 -5.03 -12.17
CA ARG A 406 13.87 -6.05 -13.03
C ARG A 406 15.35 -5.77 -13.31
N ASP A 407 15.74 -4.50 -13.35
CA ASP A 407 17.12 -4.08 -13.57
C ASP A 407 17.96 -4.22 -12.29
N LEU A 408 17.46 -3.73 -11.15
CA LEU A 408 18.19 -3.69 -9.87
C LEU A 408 18.17 -5.05 -9.12
N PHE A 409 17.12 -5.84 -9.32
CA PHE A 409 16.83 -7.08 -8.60
C PHE A 409 16.61 -8.26 -9.55
N ALA A 410 17.40 -8.34 -10.64
CA ALA A 410 17.30 -9.44 -11.61
C ALA A 410 17.42 -10.85 -10.98
N GLY A 411 18.10 -10.97 -9.83
CA GLY A 411 18.23 -12.21 -9.06
C GLY A 411 17.10 -12.49 -8.05
N GLU A 412 16.14 -11.58 -7.89
CA GLU A 412 14.92 -11.86 -7.11
C GLU A 412 14.02 -12.79 -7.94
N VAL A 413 14.19 -14.09 -7.71
CA VAL A 413 13.50 -15.16 -8.41
C VAL A 413 12.77 -16.06 -7.43
N LEU A 414 11.84 -16.88 -7.92
CA LEU A 414 11.24 -17.95 -7.15
C LEU A 414 12.17 -19.16 -7.12
N ARG A 415 12.00 -20.03 -6.11
CA ARG A 415 12.74 -21.31 -6.04
C ARG A 415 12.47 -22.14 -7.29
N PRO A 416 13.41 -23.02 -7.71
CA PRO A 416 13.14 -23.96 -8.80
C PRO A 416 11.88 -24.80 -8.51
N GLY A 417 10.94 -24.81 -9.47
CA GLY A 417 9.66 -25.51 -9.36
C GLY A 417 8.57 -24.80 -8.55
N ASP A 418 8.87 -23.66 -7.93
CA ASP A 418 7.87 -22.83 -7.28
C ASP A 418 7.10 -22.00 -8.32
N GLU A 419 5.78 -21.95 -8.14
CA GLU A 419 4.88 -21.03 -8.85
C GLU A 419 4.11 -20.17 -7.86
N VAL A 420 3.67 -18.98 -8.31
CA VAL A 420 2.81 -18.09 -7.53
C VAL A 420 1.70 -17.55 -8.39
N ALA A 421 0.45 -17.64 -7.91
CA ALA A 421 -0.68 -17.06 -8.59
C ALA A 421 -0.57 -15.53 -8.66
N ILE A 422 -0.95 -14.97 -9.81
CA ILE A 422 -1.22 -13.56 -10.00
C ILE A 422 -2.65 -13.45 -10.50
N ALA A 423 -3.53 -12.86 -9.68
CA ALA A 423 -4.94 -12.71 -10.01
C ALA A 423 -5.17 -11.90 -11.31
N GLN A 424 -4.38 -10.87 -11.57
CA GLN A 424 -4.47 -10.11 -12.81
C GLN A 424 -3.13 -9.45 -13.14
N ILE A 425 -2.74 -9.52 -14.41
CA ILE A 425 -1.64 -8.77 -15.01
C ILE A 425 -2.01 -8.47 -16.46
N ALA A 426 -1.54 -7.35 -17.00
CA ALA A 426 -1.68 -7.02 -18.42
C ALA A 426 -0.37 -7.30 -19.16
N LEU A 427 -0.47 -7.94 -20.31
CA LEU A 427 0.66 -8.23 -21.19
C LEU A 427 0.51 -7.51 -22.51
N LEU A 428 1.58 -6.86 -22.94
CA LEU A 428 1.75 -6.28 -24.27
C LEU A 428 2.74 -7.14 -25.04
N PHE A 429 2.32 -7.62 -26.20
CA PHE A 429 3.22 -8.20 -27.20
C PHE A 429 3.36 -7.22 -28.35
N THR A 430 4.61 -7.02 -28.78
CA THR A 430 4.95 -6.22 -29.96
C THR A 430 5.77 -7.06 -30.92
N ASP A 431 5.70 -6.74 -32.20
CA ASP A 431 6.46 -7.41 -33.27
C ASP A 431 6.69 -6.43 -34.43
N LEU A 432 7.86 -6.51 -35.06
CA LEU A 432 8.18 -5.68 -36.22
C LEU A 432 7.47 -6.26 -37.45
N SER A 433 6.79 -5.40 -38.20
CA SER A 433 6.11 -5.82 -39.41
C SER A 433 7.14 -6.07 -40.52
N GLY A 434 7.23 -7.31 -40.99
CA GLY A 434 8.07 -7.67 -42.13
C GLY A 434 9.57 -7.64 -41.85
N SER A 435 10.01 -7.94 -40.62
CA SER A 435 11.43 -7.92 -40.23
C SER A 435 12.34 -8.78 -41.11
N THR A 436 11.89 -9.96 -41.55
CA THR A 436 12.69 -10.79 -42.46
C THR A 436 13.01 -10.07 -43.77
N ALA A 437 12.00 -9.46 -44.40
CA ALA A 437 12.19 -8.71 -45.64
C ALA A 437 13.02 -7.43 -45.43
N LEU A 438 12.93 -6.83 -44.24
CA LEU A 438 13.79 -5.71 -43.84
C LEU A 438 15.26 -6.17 -43.77
N TYR A 439 15.55 -7.29 -43.09
CA TYR A 439 16.91 -7.82 -42.94
C TYR A 439 17.54 -8.17 -44.29
N GLU A 440 16.79 -8.78 -45.20
CA GLU A 440 17.24 -9.06 -46.56
C GLU A 440 17.56 -7.79 -47.37
N ARG A 441 16.78 -6.71 -47.17
CA ARG A 441 16.94 -5.46 -47.93
C ARG A 441 18.16 -4.64 -47.49
N ILE A 442 18.38 -4.52 -46.19
CA ILE A 442 19.38 -3.58 -45.64
C ILE A 442 20.64 -4.26 -45.09
N GLY A 443 20.63 -5.60 -45.03
CA GLY A 443 21.73 -6.40 -44.49
C GLY A 443 21.81 -6.37 -42.97
N ASP A 444 22.48 -7.40 -42.41
CA ASP A 444 22.47 -7.71 -40.98
C ASP A 444 22.97 -6.57 -40.09
N ALA A 445 24.01 -5.84 -40.51
CA ALA A 445 24.61 -4.78 -39.69
C ALA A 445 23.66 -3.58 -39.53
N ALA A 446 23.08 -3.08 -40.63
CA ALA A 446 22.13 -1.97 -40.57
C ALA A 446 20.83 -2.39 -39.87
N ALA A 447 20.36 -3.60 -40.14
CA ALA A 447 19.23 -4.20 -39.43
C ALA A 447 19.44 -4.27 -37.92
N TYR A 448 20.61 -4.73 -37.48
CA TYR A 448 20.95 -4.81 -36.06
C TYR A 448 20.90 -3.43 -35.38
N HIS A 449 21.46 -2.39 -36.03
CA HIS A 449 21.39 -1.03 -35.50
C HIS A 449 19.94 -0.54 -35.38
N LEU A 450 19.13 -0.72 -36.42
CA LEU A 450 17.72 -0.31 -36.44
C LEU A 450 16.91 -1.04 -35.35
N VAL A 451 17.11 -2.36 -35.20
CA VAL A 451 16.45 -3.18 -34.17
C VAL A 451 16.88 -2.74 -32.76
N ARG A 452 18.15 -2.39 -32.55
CA ARG A 452 18.63 -1.89 -31.26
C ARG A 452 17.97 -0.55 -30.89
N GLU A 453 17.90 0.39 -31.83
CA GLU A 453 17.21 1.67 -31.60
C GLU A 453 15.70 1.47 -31.37
N HIS A 454 15.10 0.53 -32.10
CA HIS A 454 13.72 0.11 -31.90
C HIS A 454 13.47 -0.42 -30.47
N PHE A 455 14.34 -1.30 -29.96
CA PHE A 455 14.25 -1.78 -28.58
C PHE A 455 14.43 -0.64 -27.55
N ALA A 456 15.36 0.29 -27.78
CA ALA A 456 15.53 1.45 -26.91
C ALA A 456 14.30 2.36 -26.91
N PHE A 457 13.64 2.53 -28.06
CA PHE A 457 12.36 3.24 -28.18
C PHE A 457 11.23 2.55 -27.41
N LEU A 458 11.06 1.24 -27.58
CA LEU A 458 10.06 0.45 -26.87
C LEU A 458 10.31 0.46 -25.35
N ALA A 459 11.54 0.19 -24.92
CA ALA A 459 11.91 0.14 -23.50
C ALA A 459 11.60 1.44 -22.76
N ARG A 460 11.88 2.58 -23.40
CA ARG A 460 11.56 3.91 -22.86
C ARG A 460 10.05 4.10 -22.72
N THR A 461 9.30 3.89 -23.81
CA THR A 461 7.84 4.10 -23.82
C THR A 461 7.12 3.19 -22.84
N ILE A 462 7.56 1.93 -22.73
CA ILE A 462 7.02 0.96 -21.76
C ILE A 462 7.30 1.41 -20.32
N ARG A 463 8.53 1.85 -20.03
CA ARG A 463 8.92 2.33 -18.70
C ARG A 463 8.16 3.60 -18.31
N ASP A 464 8.02 4.55 -19.23
CA ASP A 464 7.32 5.82 -18.97
C ASP A 464 5.85 5.60 -18.60
N ASN A 465 5.27 4.47 -19.04
CA ASN A 465 3.91 4.01 -18.73
C ASN A 465 3.90 2.86 -17.71
N ASP A 466 4.83 2.84 -16.75
CA ASP A 466 4.81 1.93 -15.59
C ASP A 466 4.83 0.42 -15.92
N GLY A 467 5.38 0.06 -17.08
CA GLY A 467 5.62 -1.32 -17.47
C GLY A 467 7.08 -1.74 -17.44
N ALA A 468 7.30 -3.03 -17.70
CA ALA A 468 8.64 -3.56 -17.89
C ALA A 468 8.70 -4.61 -18.99
N ILE A 469 9.85 -4.66 -19.67
CA ILE A 469 10.17 -5.73 -20.61
C ILE A 469 10.47 -6.99 -19.81
N VAL A 470 9.71 -8.04 -20.06
CA VAL A 470 9.91 -9.37 -19.46
C VAL A 470 11.00 -10.11 -20.22
N LYS A 471 10.86 -10.15 -21.55
CA LYS A 471 11.82 -10.79 -22.46
C LYS A 471 11.61 -10.32 -23.90
N THR A 472 12.63 -10.52 -24.71
CA THR A 472 12.60 -10.34 -26.16
C THR A 472 12.56 -11.70 -26.87
N ILE A 473 11.92 -11.78 -28.03
CA ILE A 473 11.77 -13.00 -28.83
C ILE A 473 12.07 -12.63 -30.29
N GLY A 474 13.34 -12.75 -30.70
CA GLY A 474 13.77 -12.12 -31.96
C GLY A 474 13.67 -10.59 -31.83
N ASP A 475 12.93 -9.96 -32.74
CA ASP A 475 12.54 -8.55 -32.78
C ASP A 475 11.25 -8.23 -32.01
N ALA A 476 10.57 -9.24 -31.47
CA ALA A 476 9.37 -9.06 -30.66
C ALA A 476 9.71 -8.75 -29.19
N VAL A 477 8.85 -7.96 -28.55
CA VAL A 477 8.91 -7.67 -27.10
C VAL A 477 7.69 -8.21 -26.40
N MET A 478 7.90 -8.92 -25.29
CA MET A 478 6.88 -9.19 -24.28
C MET A 478 7.09 -8.24 -23.10
N ALA A 479 6.11 -7.39 -22.83
CA ALA A 479 6.10 -6.48 -21.69
C ALA A 479 4.92 -6.77 -20.76
N ALA A 480 5.09 -6.45 -19.48
CA ALA A 480 4.09 -6.67 -18.45
C ALA A 480 3.81 -5.38 -17.68
N PHE A 481 2.55 -5.23 -17.29
CA PHE A 481 2.01 -4.08 -16.58
C PHE A 481 1.07 -4.57 -15.48
N ALA A 482 1.10 -3.90 -14.34
CA ALA A 482 0.17 -4.22 -13.26
C ALA A 482 -1.27 -3.79 -13.56
N GLU A 483 -1.43 -2.61 -14.16
CA GLU A 483 -2.73 -2.07 -14.54
C GLU A 483 -2.97 -2.22 -16.05
N PRO A 484 -4.16 -2.68 -16.49
CA PRO A 484 -4.49 -2.77 -17.92
C PRO A 484 -4.41 -1.44 -18.66
N ALA A 485 -4.81 -0.34 -18.02
CA ALA A 485 -4.79 1.00 -18.62
C ALA A 485 -3.36 1.47 -18.97
N ASP A 486 -2.36 1.09 -18.17
CA ASP A 486 -0.95 1.40 -18.44
C ASP A 486 -0.45 0.67 -19.70
N ALA A 487 -0.82 -0.60 -19.87
CA ALA A 487 -0.47 -1.38 -21.05
C ALA A 487 -1.07 -0.76 -22.34
N VAL A 488 -2.32 -0.28 -22.27
CA VAL A 488 -2.98 0.38 -23.41
C VAL A 488 -2.34 1.73 -23.70
N ARG A 489 -2.08 2.56 -22.69
CA ARG A 489 -1.34 3.83 -22.87
C ARG A 489 0.02 3.59 -23.52
N ALA A 490 0.77 2.59 -23.05
CA ALA A 490 2.04 2.22 -23.65
C ALA A 490 1.89 1.83 -25.13
N ALA A 491 0.91 0.99 -25.47
CA ALA A 491 0.66 0.59 -26.85
C ALA A 491 0.30 1.78 -27.75
N VAL A 492 -0.58 2.67 -27.28
CA VAL A 492 -0.97 3.89 -28.00
C VAL A 492 0.22 4.82 -28.18
N ALA A 493 1.00 5.05 -27.12
CA ALA A 493 2.20 5.89 -27.15
C ALA A 493 3.29 5.33 -28.06
N VAL A 494 3.46 3.99 -28.10
CA VAL A 494 4.35 3.32 -29.04
C VAL A 494 3.90 3.63 -30.47
N GLN A 495 2.62 3.41 -30.83
CA GLN A 495 2.18 3.68 -32.20
C GLN A 495 2.30 5.16 -32.58
N ALA A 496 1.94 6.08 -31.67
CA ALA A 496 2.07 7.52 -31.89
C ALA A 496 3.53 7.94 -32.14
N GLY A 497 4.48 7.29 -31.46
CA GLY A 497 5.91 7.59 -31.57
C GLY A 497 6.62 7.00 -32.80
N VAL A 498 6.00 6.06 -33.53
CA VAL A 498 6.64 5.39 -34.69
C VAL A 498 6.98 6.38 -35.80
N ALA A 499 6.12 7.37 -36.08
CA ALA A 499 6.39 8.37 -37.12
C ALA A 499 7.63 9.23 -36.79
N GLU A 500 7.74 9.68 -35.54
CA GLU A 500 8.90 10.42 -35.02
C GLU A 500 10.17 9.56 -35.04
N PHE A 501 10.05 8.28 -34.66
CA PHE A 501 11.15 7.31 -34.72
C PHE A 501 11.66 7.14 -36.15
N ASN A 502 10.76 6.91 -37.12
CA ASN A 502 11.10 6.71 -38.53
C ASN A 502 11.72 7.97 -39.15
N GLY A 503 11.25 9.17 -38.79
CA GLY A 503 11.82 10.43 -39.28
C GLY A 503 13.27 10.69 -38.84
N ARG A 504 13.77 9.97 -37.84
CA ARG A 504 15.18 10.02 -37.38
C ARG A 504 16.07 8.96 -38.03
N GLN A 505 15.51 8.02 -38.78
CA GLN A 505 16.27 6.97 -39.44
C GLN A 505 16.59 7.38 -40.89
N ASP A 506 17.75 6.97 -41.38
CA ASP A 506 18.17 7.23 -42.77
C ASP A 506 17.40 6.32 -43.75
N GLY A 507 16.16 6.70 -44.07
CA GLY A 507 15.40 6.17 -45.22
C GLY A 507 14.60 4.88 -45.00
N GLU A 508 14.71 4.24 -43.84
CA GLU A 508 14.00 2.99 -43.54
C GLU A 508 12.93 3.18 -42.47
N ALA A 509 11.67 2.93 -42.84
CA ALA A 509 10.54 3.04 -41.95
C ALA A 509 10.18 1.66 -41.38
N ILE A 510 10.06 1.59 -40.05
CA ILE A 510 9.49 0.42 -39.38
C ILE A 510 7.99 0.62 -39.14
N ALA A 511 7.28 -0.50 -38.99
CA ALA A 511 5.92 -0.52 -38.50
C ALA A 511 5.77 -1.62 -37.46
N ILE A 512 5.01 -1.35 -36.42
CA ILE A 512 4.87 -2.24 -35.27
C ILE A 512 3.42 -2.72 -35.21
N LYS A 513 3.21 -4.01 -34.96
CA LYS A 513 1.89 -4.59 -34.69
C LYS A 513 1.86 -5.07 -33.25
N MET A 514 0.75 -4.84 -32.54
CA MET A 514 0.67 -5.07 -31.10
C MET A 514 -0.61 -5.78 -30.68
N GLY A 515 -0.50 -6.54 -29.59
CA GLY A 515 -1.62 -7.21 -28.94
C GLY A 515 -1.55 -7.03 -27.44
N VAL A 516 -2.68 -6.70 -26.81
CA VAL A 516 -2.79 -6.47 -25.37
C VAL A 516 -3.91 -7.31 -24.81
N HIS A 517 -3.62 -8.01 -23.71
CA HIS A 517 -4.60 -8.78 -22.96
C HIS A 517 -4.25 -8.78 -21.47
N ALA A 518 -5.27 -8.81 -20.62
CA ALA A 518 -5.10 -8.96 -19.17
C ALA A 518 -5.84 -10.19 -18.66
N GLY A 519 -5.24 -10.89 -17.71
CA GLY A 519 -5.84 -12.08 -17.12
C GLY A 519 -5.02 -12.68 -15.99
N HIS A 520 -5.50 -13.83 -15.51
CA HIS A 520 -4.88 -14.60 -14.44
C HIS A 520 -3.68 -15.38 -14.98
N CYS A 521 -2.56 -15.37 -14.27
CA CYS A 521 -1.37 -16.13 -14.64
C CYS A 521 -0.62 -16.63 -13.41
N ILE A 522 0.48 -17.35 -13.64
CA ILE A 522 1.46 -17.68 -12.60
C ILE A 522 2.78 -16.97 -12.88
N ALA A 523 3.42 -16.46 -11.82
CA ALA A 523 4.82 -16.09 -11.83
C ALA A 523 5.67 -17.36 -11.65
N VAL A 524 6.73 -17.46 -12.45
CA VAL A 524 7.69 -18.58 -12.45
C VAL A 524 9.11 -18.05 -12.63
N THR A 525 10.11 -18.89 -12.35
CA THR A 525 11.50 -18.61 -12.70
C THR A 525 11.86 -19.32 -14.01
N LEU A 526 12.28 -18.56 -15.02
CA LEU A 526 12.79 -19.08 -16.29
C LEU A 526 14.07 -18.33 -16.68
N ASN A 527 15.12 -19.06 -17.07
CA ASN A 527 16.44 -18.50 -17.40
C ASN A 527 16.99 -17.58 -16.30
N ASP A 528 16.90 -18.04 -15.04
CA ASP A 528 17.33 -17.31 -13.85
C ASP A 528 16.69 -15.91 -13.70
N ARG A 529 15.49 -15.73 -14.26
CA ARG A 529 14.72 -14.49 -14.17
C ARG A 529 13.25 -14.78 -13.92
N LEU A 530 12.55 -13.80 -13.36
CA LEU A 530 11.11 -13.87 -13.16
C LEU A 530 10.37 -13.73 -14.50
N ASP A 531 9.53 -14.70 -14.83
CA ASP A 531 8.72 -14.79 -16.04
C ASP A 531 7.25 -15.09 -15.67
N TYR A 532 6.36 -15.01 -16.66
CA TYR A 532 4.93 -15.26 -16.51
C TYR A 532 4.50 -16.41 -17.41
N PHE A 533 3.67 -17.30 -16.86
CA PHE A 533 3.16 -18.47 -17.57
C PHE A 533 1.64 -18.60 -17.40
N GLY A 534 0.97 -19.13 -18.42
CA GLY A 534 -0.47 -19.36 -18.42
C GLY A 534 -1.13 -19.14 -19.79
N GLN A 535 -2.40 -19.53 -19.91
CA GLN A 535 -3.15 -19.40 -21.17
C GLN A 535 -3.25 -17.94 -21.65
N MET A 536 -3.30 -16.98 -20.72
CA MET A 536 -3.37 -15.57 -21.07
C MET A 536 -2.10 -15.04 -21.78
N VAL A 537 -0.92 -15.68 -21.60
CA VAL A 537 0.32 -15.31 -22.33
C VAL A 537 0.11 -15.62 -23.80
N ASN A 538 -0.40 -16.83 -24.06
CA ASN A 538 -0.63 -17.33 -25.40
C ASN A 538 -1.71 -16.51 -26.11
N LEU A 539 -2.76 -16.10 -25.40
CA LEU A 539 -3.80 -15.24 -25.98
C LEU A 539 -3.23 -13.87 -26.37
N ALA A 540 -2.48 -13.20 -25.49
CA ALA A 540 -1.85 -11.90 -25.79
C ALA A 540 -0.93 -11.97 -27.03
N ALA A 541 -0.07 -12.99 -27.10
CA ALA A 541 0.81 -13.22 -28.25
C ALA A 541 0.02 -13.49 -29.55
N ARG A 542 -1.08 -14.24 -29.48
CA ARG A 542 -1.93 -14.53 -30.65
C ARG A 542 -2.71 -13.30 -31.12
N LEU A 543 -3.16 -12.43 -30.21
CA LEU A 543 -3.78 -11.15 -30.57
C LEU A 543 -2.79 -10.29 -31.34
N GLN A 544 -1.53 -10.19 -30.90
CA GLN A 544 -0.49 -9.50 -31.65
C GLN A 544 -0.30 -10.13 -33.05
N GLY A 545 -0.32 -11.45 -33.17
CA GLY A 545 -0.22 -12.14 -34.46
C GLY A 545 -1.37 -11.87 -35.44
N LEU A 546 -2.55 -11.47 -34.93
CA LEU A 546 -3.73 -11.09 -35.71
C LEU A 546 -3.79 -9.58 -36.05
N ALA A 547 -2.92 -8.79 -35.43
CA ALA A 547 -2.81 -7.36 -35.69
C ALA A 547 -2.14 -7.13 -37.05
N ARG A 548 -2.66 -6.19 -37.85
CA ARG A 548 -1.97 -5.75 -39.07
C ARG A 548 -0.92 -4.72 -38.69
N SER A 549 -0.06 -4.41 -39.66
CA SER A 549 1.00 -3.40 -39.51
C SER A 549 0.42 -2.06 -39.04
N GLY A 550 0.91 -1.53 -37.91
CA GLY A 550 0.45 -0.27 -37.32
C GLY A 550 -0.83 -0.36 -36.49
N GLU A 551 -1.34 -1.56 -36.22
CA GLU A 551 -2.56 -1.76 -35.43
C GLU A 551 -2.26 -2.26 -34.01
N VAL A 552 -3.22 -2.03 -33.11
CA VAL A 552 -3.24 -2.57 -31.74
C VAL A 552 -4.53 -3.37 -31.55
N LEU A 553 -4.41 -4.63 -31.12
CA LEU A 553 -5.56 -5.46 -30.77
C LEU A 553 -5.69 -5.59 -29.26
N LEU A 554 -6.87 -5.28 -28.75
CA LEU A 554 -7.24 -5.46 -27.35
C LEU A 554 -8.27 -6.60 -27.26
N SER A 555 -8.16 -7.48 -26.26
CA SER A 555 -9.29 -8.36 -25.91
C SER A 555 -10.47 -7.55 -25.38
N GLU A 556 -11.71 -7.96 -25.66
CA GLU A 556 -12.93 -7.30 -25.17
C GLU A 556 -12.90 -7.06 -23.65
N SER A 557 -12.58 -8.08 -22.85
CA SER A 557 -12.50 -7.95 -21.39
C SER A 557 -11.52 -6.89 -20.89
N LEU A 558 -10.50 -6.57 -21.68
CA LEU A 558 -9.55 -5.50 -21.37
C LEU A 558 -10.06 -4.15 -21.87
N ALA A 559 -10.73 -4.10 -23.02
CA ALA A 559 -11.34 -2.88 -23.53
C ALA A 559 -12.50 -2.38 -22.66
N ASP A 560 -13.24 -3.30 -22.01
CA ASP A 560 -14.36 -3.00 -21.10
C ASP A 560 -13.90 -2.56 -19.70
N ASP A 561 -12.60 -2.61 -19.38
CA ASP A 561 -12.09 -2.12 -18.10
C ASP A 561 -12.34 -0.60 -17.98
N PRO A 562 -12.96 -0.11 -16.88
CA PRO A 562 -13.31 1.31 -16.76
C PRO A 562 -12.14 2.27 -16.93
N LYS A 563 -10.93 1.93 -16.46
CA LYS A 563 -9.75 2.78 -16.62
C LYS A 563 -9.19 2.70 -18.04
N VAL A 564 -9.39 1.59 -18.74
CA VAL A 564 -9.04 1.48 -20.16
C VAL A 564 -10.00 2.32 -21.00
N LEU A 565 -11.29 2.32 -20.69
CA LEU A 565 -12.28 3.18 -21.37
C LEU A 565 -11.91 4.68 -21.26
N GLU A 566 -11.39 5.12 -20.11
CA GLU A 566 -10.87 6.49 -19.95
C GLU A 566 -9.71 6.77 -20.92
N VAL A 567 -8.78 5.83 -21.10
CA VAL A 567 -7.67 5.98 -22.07
C VAL A 567 -8.18 5.99 -23.51
N LEU A 568 -9.17 5.15 -23.80
CA LEU A 568 -9.73 5.02 -25.15
C LEU A 568 -10.61 6.22 -25.53
N ALA A 569 -11.07 7.03 -24.57
CA ALA A 569 -11.87 8.23 -24.86
C ALA A 569 -11.11 9.26 -25.71
N ASP A 570 -9.78 9.31 -25.58
CA ASP A 570 -8.90 10.21 -26.33
C ASP A 570 -8.32 9.57 -27.61
N VAL A 571 -8.72 8.32 -27.92
CA VAL A 571 -8.25 7.56 -29.08
C VAL A 571 -9.37 7.47 -30.11
N ALA A 572 -9.00 7.47 -31.40
CA ALA A 572 -9.97 7.25 -32.47
C ALA A 572 -10.74 5.93 -32.25
N PRO A 573 -12.07 5.90 -32.44
CA PRO A 573 -12.88 4.72 -32.20
C PRO A 573 -12.34 3.49 -32.94
N GLY A 574 -12.12 2.41 -32.21
CA GLY A 574 -11.74 1.12 -32.79
C GLY A 574 -12.91 0.41 -33.45
N SER A 575 -12.61 -0.65 -34.19
CA SER A 575 -13.62 -1.59 -34.71
C SER A 575 -13.69 -2.82 -33.81
N ALA A 576 -14.86 -3.05 -33.20
CA ALA A 576 -15.14 -4.30 -32.50
C ALA A 576 -15.39 -5.43 -33.51
N GLU A 577 -14.75 -6.57 -33.31
CA GLU A 577 -14.90 -7.74 -34.16
C GLU A 577 -14.65 -9.04 -33.38
N THR A 578 -15.03 -10.17 -33.98
CA THR A 578 -14.84 -11.49 -33.39
C THR A 578 -13.87 -12.28 -34.26
N VAL A 579 -12.75 -12.69 -33.66
CA VAL A 579 -11.66 -13.37 -34.39
C VAL A 579 -11.49 -14.81 -33.92
N ALA A 580 -11.26 -15.71 -34.86
CA ALA A 580 -10.90 -17.10 -34.54
C ALA A 580 -9.43 -17.14 -34.09
N VAL A 581 -9.21 -17.53 -32.83
CA VAL A 581 -7.87 -17.66 -32.26
C VAL A 581 -7.49 -19.14 -32.22
N ARG A 582 -6.41 -19.53 -32.89
CA ARG A 582 -5.95 -20.93 -32.93
C ARG A 582 -5.80 -21.48 -31.51
N GLY A 583 -6.43 -22.60 -31.19
CA GLY A 583 -6.33 -23.24 -29.87
C GLY A 583 -7.15 -22.56 -28.77
N VAL A 584 -8.12 -21.72 -29.14
CA VAL A 584 -9.22 -21.26 -28.28
C VAL A 584 -10.50 -21.80 -28.91
N GLU A 585 -11.34 -22.50 -28.13
CA GLU A 585 -12.52 -23.18 -28.67
C GLU A 585 -13.57 -22.21 -29.21
N ARG A 586 -13.73 -21.05 -28.56
CA ARG A 586 -14.67 -20.01 -28.96
C ARG A 586 -13.92 -18.85 -29.62
N PRO A 587 -14.48 -18.27 -30.70
CA PRO A 587 -13.98 -17.01 -31.22
C PRO A 587 -13.90 -15.94 -30.12
N VAL A 588 -12.87 -15.11 -30.17
CA VAL A 588 -12.58 -14.09 -29.15
C VAL A 588 -13.04 -12.74 -29.68
N ALA A 589 -13.83 -12.02 -28.90
CA ALA A 589 -14.18 -10.63 -29.17
C ALA A 589 -12.98 -9.72 -28.90
N VAL A 590 -12.68 -8.83 -29.85
CA VAL A 590 -11.53 -7.95 -29.82
C VAL A 590 -11.91 -6.55 -30.27
N LEU A 591 -11.20 -5.56 -29.74
CA LEU A 591 -11.22 -4.19 -30.24
C LEU A 591 -9.94 -3.93 -31.03
N ARG A 592 -10.09 -3.61 -32.32
CA ARG A 592 -8.96 -3.23 -33.19
C ARG A 592 -8.85 -1.73 -33.25
N LEU A 593 -7.69 -1.21 -32.86
CA LEU A 593 -7.33 0.19 -32.97
C LEU A 593 -6.39 0.38 -34.16
N ALA A 594 -6.72 1.33 -35.04
CA ALA A 594 -5.91 1.69 -36.21
C ALA A 594 -5.34 3.11 -36.04
N GLY A 595 -4.09 3.32 -36.47
CA GLY A 595 -3.46 4.64 -36.46
C GLY A 595 -4.04 5.63 -37.50
N PRO A 596 -3.69 6.93 -37.41
CA PRO A 596 -2.68 7.49 -36.51
C PRO A 596 -3.24 7.81 -35.11
N PHE A 597 -2.47 7.42 -34.10
CA PHE A 597 -2.72 7.77 -32.70
C PHE A 597 -2.03 9.12 -32.46
N ASP A 598 -2.78 10.21 -32.35
CA ASP A 598 -2.19 11.53 -32.16
C ASP A 598 -1.72 11.72 -30.70
N ARG A 599 -0.56 12.37 -30.48
CA ARG A 599 -0.12 12.72 -29.12
C ARG A 599 -0.93 13.94 -28.67
N GLN A 600 -2.10 13.74 -28.08
CA GLN A 600 -2.66 14.78 -27.22
C GLN A 600 -1.98 14.73 -25.87
N GLU A 601 -1.46 15.87 -25.41
CA GLU A 601 -0.89 16.04 -24.08
C GLU A 601 -1.93 15.62 -23.03
N VAL A 602 -1.74 14.43 -22.46
CA VAL A 602 -2.49 13.99 -21.28
C VAL A 602 -2.19 15.00 -20.16
N GLY A 603 -3.20 15.81 -19.85
CA GLY A 603 -3.07 17.04 -19.07
C GLY A 603 -2.35 16.85 -17.73
N GLY A 604 -1.12 17.34 -17.66
CA GLY A 604 -0.48 17.69 -16.40
C GLY A 604 -1.24 18.85 -15.75
N ARG A 605 -1.77 18.63 -14.55
CA ARG A 605 -2.43 19.67 -13.75
C ARG A 605 -1.45 20.82 -13.47
N GLY A 606 -1.68 21.94 -14.16
CA GLY A 606 -1.42 23.33 -13.79
C GLY A 606 -0.18 23.65 -12.94
N THR A 607 0.86 24.15 -13.60
CA THR A 607 1.73 25.18 -13.00
C THR A 607 1.38 26.54 -13.60
N GLY A 608 1.20 27.51 -12.71
CA GLY A 608 0.63 28.82 -13.02
C GLY A 608 1.49 29.67 -13.95
N LYS A 609 0.81 30.44 -14.80
CA LYS A 609 1.33 31.54 -15.60
C LYS A 609 2.05 32.57 -14.72
N GLY A 610 3.34 32.77 -14.98
CA GLY A 610 4.08 33.99 -14.65
C GLY A 610 4.26 34.81 -15.92
N THR A 611 3.58 35.95 -16.00
CA THR A 611 3.57 36.89 -17.12
C THR A 611 4.85 37.71 -17.23
N GLY A 612 5.36 37.84 -18.46
CA GLY A 612 5.78 39.11 -19.05
C GLY A 612 7.15 39.68 -18.67
N HIS A 613 8.08 39.68 -19.64
CA HIS A 613 8.84 40.89 -19.93
C HIS A 613 9.20 40.97 -21.42
N GLU A 614 8.74 42.06 -22.02
CA GLU A 614 8.97 42.50 -23.39
C GLU A 614 10.45 42.77 -23.67
N ARG A 615 10.88 42.40 -24.88
CA ARG A 615 12.14 42.87 -25.48
C ARG A 615 11.92 44.27 -26.02
N GLN A 616 12.71 45.22 -25.54
CA GLN A 616 12.96 46.48 -26.24
C GLN A 616 14.43 46.54 -26.63
N ALA A 617 14.67 46.61 -27.93
CA ALA A 617 15.98 46.88 -28.51
C ALA A 617 16.22 48.40 -28.55
N ALA A 618 17.37 48.85 -28.09
CA ALA A 618 17.97 50.11 -28.53
C ALA A 618 19.49 50.10 -28.29
N ALA A 619 20.20 50.68 -29.25
CA ALA A 619 21.64 50.69 -29.46
C ALA A 619 22.41 51.71 -28.60
N GLY A 620 23.75 51.62 -28.64
CA GLY A 620 24.71 52.65 -28.21
C GLY A 620 25.66 52.15 -27.11
N ALA A 621 26.84 51.60 -27.40
CA ALA A 621 28.07 52.27 -27.83
C ALA A 621 28.81 53.02 -26.70
N VAL A 622 30.10 52.66 -26.53
CA VAL A 622 31.26 53.44 -26.04
C VAL A 622 31.59 53.43 -24.53
N ASP A 623 32.87 53.04 -24.29
CA ASP A 623 33.82 53.31 -23.18
C ASP A 623 33.34 53.13 -21.73
N ARG A 624 34.06 52.44 -20.83
CA ARG A 624 35.51 52.23 -20.66
C ARG A 624 35.72 51.07 -19.69
#